data_AF-A0A6A6Q6L7-F1
#
_entry.id   AF-A0A6A6Q6L7-F1
#
_cell.length_a   1.000
_cell.length_b   1.000
_cell.length_c   1.000
_cell.angle_alpha   90.00
_cell.angle_beta   90.00
_cell.angle_gamma   90.00
#
_symmetry.space_group_name_H-M   'P 1'
#
loop_
_entity.id
_entity.type
_entity.pdbx_description
1 polymer ?
#
loop_
_entity_poly.entity_id
_entity_poly.type
_entity_poly.pdbx_seq_one_letter_code
_entity_poly.pdbx_strand_id
1 'polypeptide(L)'
;MLSTEPARCCGFRDSYLFFTKHPKLYKVLLSDEEKRDLIDREILPSSYKGRNIGVVTARSVFREFGARIIVGGRRITDDYKVTDAREAGEVEGELADPEDRIPEKKEDYNRNRYVAWHGASEVYRSSGPVGGGAVAHPGKPGPVGKRRNNITLQNWQHLHAKEASRFNAALVEARRANLDGVYDSNTNLMLYPKIMQPTHARWEWVAPSTGTEHGDDERKRLTNGDHTNHPSATIFPPVPPVVSRNFTVLDTYFSSPPVSQPGYPGPDGHVADPSSGPNGLSSISDELVAELPEACRRAFEVEREKERAWKGQWGAEAQSGSRGQIRIGLVGHPV
;
A
#
# COMPACT_ATOMS: atom_id res chain seq x y z
N MET A 1 -17.23 -11.00 35.85
CA MET A 1 -17.75 -10.02 34.86
C MET A 1 -16.98 -10.18 33.58
N LEU A 2 -17.63 -10.16 32.42
CA LEU A 2 -16.91 -10.21 31.14
C LEU A 2 -16.16 -8.90 30.96
N SER A 3 -14.86 -8.94 30.68
CA SER A 3 -14.01 -7.73 30.61
C SER A 3 -14.48 -6.69 29.58
N THR A 4 -15.32 -7.08 28.62
CA THR A 4 -15.91 -6.19 27.62
C THR A 4 -17.06 -5.32 28.16
N GLU A 5 -17.75 -5.77 29.21
CA GLU A 5 -18.88 -5.04 29.82
C GLU A 5 -18.41 -3.78 30.58
N PRO A 6 -17.47 -3.86 31.54
CA PRO A 6 -17.01 -2.68 32.26
C PRO A 6 -16.22 -1.73 31.36
N ALA A 7 -15.51 -2.27 30.36
CA ALA A 7 -14.85 -1.46 29.35
C ALA A 7 -15.86 -0.55 28.63
N ARG A 8 -16.98 -1.10 28.15
CA ARG A 8 -18.03 -0.32 27.47
C ARG A 8 -18.73 0.67 28.39
N CYS A 9 -19.07 0.24 29.60
CA CYS A 9 -19.67 1.12 30.62
C CYS A 9 -18.75 2.33 30.90
N CYS A 10 -17.44 2.12 30.94
CA CYS A 10 -16.45 3.19 31.14
C CYS A 10 -16.04 3.92 29.84
N GLY A 11 -16.67 3.65 28.70
CA GLY A 11 -16.42 4.33 27.42
C GLY A 11 -15.20 3.82 26.62
N PHE A 12 -14.62 2.68 26.98
CA PHE A 12 -13.51 2.07 26.25
C PHE A 12 -13.99 1.18 25.11
N ARG A 13 -13.34 1.32 23.94
CA ARG A 13 -13.67 0.60 22.69
C ARG A 13 -13.61 -0.93 22.80
N ASP A 14 -12.62 -1.41 23.54
CA ASP A 14 -12.40 -2.83 23.76
C ASP A 14 -11.80 -3.05 25.16
N SER A 15 -11.74 -4.31 25.57
CA SER A 15 -11.11 -4.67 26.84
C SER A 15 -9.59 -4.51 26.81
N TYR A 16 -8.96 -4.41 25.63
CA TYR A 16 -7.50 -4.25 25.53
C TYR A 16 -7.07 -2.85 25.99
N LEU A 17 -7.71 -1.79 25.47
CA LEU A 17 -7.48 -0.41 25.92
C LEU A 17 -7.84 -0.23 27.40
N PHE A 18 -8.89 -0.92 27.87
CA PHE A 18 -9.31 -0.89 29.27
C PHE A 18 -8.20 -1.37 30.22
N PHE A 19 -7.59 -2.52 29.96
CA PHE A 19 -6.48 -3.02 30.80
C PHE A 19 -5.18 -2.23 30.59
N THR A 20 -4.96 -1.64 29.41
CA THR A 20 -3.78 -0.82 29.14
C THR A 20 -3.80 0.48 29.97
N LYS A 21 -4.98 1.12 30.10
CA LYS A 21 -5.11 2.34 30.92
C LYS A 21 -5.20 2.05 32.42
N HIS A 22 -5.65 0.86 32.82
CA HIS A 22 -5.84 0.48 34.21
C HIS A 22 -4.99 -0.74 34.58
N PRO A 23 -3.66 -0.56 34.80
CA PRO A 23 -2.75 -1.67 35.08
C PRO A 23 -3.03 -2.36 36.42
N LYS A 24 -3.81 -1.74 37.31
CA LYS A 24 -4.27 -2.33 38.57
C LYS A 24 -5.32 -3.44 38.37
N LEU A 25 -5.93 -3.50 37.19
CA LEU A 25 -6.93 -4.52 36.87
C LEU A 25 -6.26 -5.75 36.28
N TYR A 26 -6.52 -6.90 36.91
CA TYR A 26 -6.00 -8.17 36.43
C TYR A 26 -6.96 -8.83 35.44
N LYS A 27 -6.45 -9.21 34.28
CA LYS A 27 -7.19 -9.92 33.24
C LYS A 27 -6.98 -11.42 33.39
N VAL A 28 -8.04 -12.16 33.67
CA VAL A 28 -8.02 -13.63 33.66
C VAL A 28 -8.60 -14.12 32.34
N LEU A 29 -7.88 -14.98 31.62
CA LEU A 29 -8.39 -15.63 30.42
C LEU A 29 -9.01 -16.97 30.80
N LEU A 30 -10.23 -17.23 30.34
CA LEU A 30 -10.90 -18.51 30.58
C LEU A 30 -10.27 -19.62 29.73
N SER A 31 -10.08 -20.78 30.33
CA SER A 31 -9.70 -22.00 29.62
C SER A 31 -10.84 -22.51 28.74
N ASP A 32 -10.54 -23.43 27.83
CA ASP A 32 -11.58 -24.00 26.95
C ASP A 32 -12.59 -24.87 27.70
N GLU A 33 -12.20 -25.46 28.83
CA GLU A 33 -13.09 -26.28 29.67
C GLU A 33 -14.06 -25.41 30.46
N GLU A 34 -13.55 -24.38 31.14
CA GLU A 34 -14.38 -23.39 31.86
C GLU A 34 -15.34 -22.68 30.91
N LYS A 35 -14.89 -22.39 29.69
CA LYS A 35 -15.73 -21.78 28.65
C LYS A 35 -16.86 -22.70 28.20
N ARG A 36 -16.63 -24.01 28.11
CA ARG A 36 -17.67 -24.99 27.79
C ARG A 36 -18.67 -25.09 28.93
N ASP A 37 -18.22 -25.21 30.19
CA ASP A 37 -19.09 -25.22 31.38
C ASP A 37 -20.02 -24.00 31.40
N LEU A 38 -19.48 -22.80 31.14
CA LEU A 38 -20.27 -21.57 31.11
C LEU A 38 -21.28 -21.51 29.94
N ILE A 39 -20.98 -22.15 28.81
CA ILE A 39 -21.92 -22.27 27.69
C ILE A 39 -23.01 -23.27 28.01
N ASP A 40 -22.66 -24.42 28.59
CA ASP A 40 -23.59 -25.49 28.95
C ASP A 40 -24.57 -25.04 30.04
N ARG A 41 -24.12 -24.14 30.93
CA ARG A 41 -24.95 -23.48 31.95
C ARG A 41 -25.74 -22.27 31.43
N GLU A 42 -25.71 -22.01 30.12
CA GLU A 42 -26.39 -20.90 29.46
C GLU A 42 -25.99 -19.49 29.96
N ILE A 43 -24.83 -19.38 30.61
CA ILE A 43 -24.28 -18.09 31.07
C ILE A 43 -23.59 -17.35 29.90
N LEU A 44 -22.93 -18.10 29.03
CA LEU A 44 -22.32 -17.60 27.79
C LEU A 44 -23.03 -18.17 26.57
N PRO A 45 -23.27 -17.38 25.51
CA PRO A 45 -23.86 -17.92 24.31
C PRO A 45 -22.84 -18.72 23.49
N SER A 46 -23.34 -19.73 22.76
CA SER A 46 -22.54 -20.65 21.93
C SER A 46 -21.62 -19.97 20.90
N SER A 47 -21.95 -18.73 20.50
CA SER A 47 -21.14 -17.90 19.60
C SER A 47 -19.74 -17.57 20.13
N TYR A 48 -19.49 -17.68 21.45
CA TYR A 48 -18.19 -17.40 22.07
C TYR A 48 -17.25 -18.60 22.11
N LYS A 49 -17.67 -19.78 21.62
CA LYS A 49 -16.85 -21.01 21.58
C LYS A 49 -15.48 -20.79 20.93
N GLY A 50 -15.42 -19.99 19.86
CA GLY A 50 -14.19 -19.70 19.10
C GLY A 50 -13.47 -18.41 19.46
N ARG A 51 -13.82 -17.75 20.58
CA ARG A 51 -13.20 -16.47 20.99
C ARG A 51 -12.47 -16.60 22.31
N ASN A 52 -11.39 -15.84 22.46
CA ASN A 52 -10.69 -15.69 23.73
C ASN A 52 -11.50 -14.77 24.64
N ILE A 53 -11.88 -15.28 25.81
CA ILE A 53 -12.73 -14.57 26.77
C ILE A 53 -11.88 -14.15 27.96
N GLY A 54 -11.81 -12.84 28.19
CA GLY A 54 -11.23 -12.27 29.40
C GLY A 54 -12.32 -11.96 30.42
N VAL A 55 -12.14 -12.40 31.65
CA VAL A 55 -12.97 -12.02 32.79
C VAL A 55 -12.17 -11.17 33.77
N VAL A 56 -12.88 -10.31 34.48
CA VAL A 56 -12.35 -9.48 35.57
C VAL A 56 -13.23 -9.63 36.79
N THR A 57 -12.63 -9.49 37.97
CA THR A 57 -13.35 -9.51 39.25
C THR A 57 -14.13 -8.22 39.41
N ALA A 58 -15.43 -8.32 39.72
CA ALA A 58 -16.28 -7.15 39.93
C ALA A 58 -15.74 -6.25 41.06
N ARG A 59 -15.16 -6.86 42.09
CA ARG A 59 -14.51 -6.16 43.21
C ARG A 59 -13.37 -5.23 42.76
N SER A 60 -12.50 -5.70 41.85
CA SER A 60 -11.39 -4.86 41.40
C SER A 60 -11.87 -3.72 40.51
N VAL A 61 -12.89 -3.95 39.67
CA VAL A 61 -13.50 -2.89 38.86
C VAL A 61 -14.18 -1.85 39.76
N PHE A 62 -14.93 -2.28 40.78
CA PHE A 62 -15.58 -1.36 41.73
C PHE A 62 -14.56 -0.51 42.52
N ARG A 63 -13.43 -1.10 42.92
CA ARG A 63 -12.35 -0.34 43.60
C ARG A 63 -11.72 0.74 42.72
N GLU A 64 -11.66 0.50 41.42
CA GLU A 64 -11.02 1.41 40.47
C GLU A 64 -11.98 2.51 40.01
N PHE A 65 -13.26 2.18 39.75
CA PHE A 65 -14.23 3.08 39.13
C PHE A 65 -15.39 3.52 40.04
N GLY A 66 -15.56 2.92 41.21
CA GLY A 66 -16.54 3.34 42.21
C GLY A 66 -17.98 3.35 41.70
N ALA A 67 -18.69 4.45 41.95
CA ALA A 67 -20.09 4.61 41.59
C ALA A 67 -20.36 4.49 40.08
N ARG A 68 -19.35 4.72 39.22
CA ARG A 68 -19.51 4.68 37.75
C ARG A 68 -19.81 3.30 37.17
N ILE A 69 -19.47 2.22 37.87
CA ILE A 69 -19.76 0.85 37.39
C ILE A 69 -21.11 0.34 37.90
N ILE A 70 -21.74 1.07 38.82
CA ILE A 70 -23.03 0.71 39.40
C ILE A 70 -24.13 1.36 38.58
N VAL A 71 -25.16 0.58 38.25
CA VAL A 71 -26.36 1.08 37.56
C VAL A 71 -27.04 2.13 38.43
N GLY A 72 -27.14 3.37 37.93
CA GLY A 72 -27.67 4.52 38.65
C GLY A 72 -26.86 4.88 39.90
N GLY A 73 -25.55 4.58 39.90
CA GLY A 73 -24.68 4.83 41.04
C GLY A 73 -24.56 6.32 41.38
N ARG A 74 -24.63 6.63 42.67
CA ARG A 74 -24.51 7.99 43.20
C ARG A 74 -23.12 8.28 43.73
N ARG A 75 -22.58 9.45 43.37
CA ARG A 75 -21.29 9.95 43.86
C ARG A 75 -21.30 10.01 45.39
N ILE A 76 -20.15 9.69 45.99
CA ILE A 76 -19.91 9.63 47.45
C ILE A 76 -20.67 8.49 48.14
N THR A 77 -21.97 8.30 47.88
CA THR A 77 -22.79 7.26 48.53
C THR A 77 -22.44 5.84 48.06
N ASP A 78 -22.31 5.65 46.75
CA ASP A 78 -22.06 4.34 46.12
C ASP A 78 -20.60 4.22 45.63
N ASP A 79 -19.70 5.09 46.09
CA ASP A 79 -18.29 5.09 45.69
C ASP A 79 -17.40 4.28 46.64
N TYR A 80 -16.30 3.75 46.12
CA TYR A 80 -15.26 3.11 46.92
C TYR A 80 -14.30 4.15 47.54
N LYS A 81 -13.98 5.24 46.83
CA LYS A 81 -13.00 6.27 47.27
C LYS A 81 -13.69 7.53 47.78
N VAL A 82 -14.52 7.36 48.81
CA VAL A 82 -15.38 8.42 49.37
C VAL A 82 -14.57 9.62 49.89
N THR A 83 -13.42 9.38 50.51
CA THR A 83 -12.52 10.44 51.03
C THR A 83 -12.03 11.33 49.90
N ASP A 84 -11.50 10.73 48.84
CA ASP A 84 -10.92 11.43 47.70
C ASP A 84 -12.01 12.19 46.94
N ALA A 85 -13.21 11.61 46.80
CA ALA A 85 -14.35 12.27 46.16
C ALA A 85 -14.87 13.49 46.94
N ARG A 86 -14.85 13.42 48.29
CA ARG A 86 -15.20 14.57 49.15
C ARG A 86 -14.16 15.68 49.07
N GLU A 87 -12.88 15.32 49.04
CA GLU A 87 -11.77 16.28 48.88
C GLU A 87 -11.78 16.95 47.49
N ALA A 88 -12.17 16.21 46.45
CA ALA A 88 -12.34 16.74 45.09
C ALA A 88 -13.55 17.69 44.96
N GLY A 89 -14.38 17.82 46.00
CA GLY A 89 -15.56 18.69 46.00
C GLY A 89 -16.74 18.15 45.20
N GLU A 90 -16.83 16.83 45.02
CA GLU A 90 -17.98 16.22 44.37
C GLU A 90 -19.25 16.36 45.21
N VAL A 91 -20.40 16.58 44.57
CA VAL A 91 -21.68 16.74 45.27
C VAL A 91 -22.24 15.36 45.64
N GLU A 92 -22.57 15.19 46.92
CA GLU A 92 -23.10 13.93 47.44
C GLU A 92 -24.49 13.64 46.86
N GLY A 93 -24.67 12.43 46.34
CA GLY A 93 -25.96 11.96 45.83
C GLY A 93 -26.24 12.24 44.35
N GLU A 94 -25.36 12.96 43.64
CA GLU A 94 -25.46 13.13 42.19
C GLU A 94 -25.14 11.84 41.44
N LEU A 95 -25.73 11.66 40.25
CA LEU A 95 -25.45 10.51 39.40
C LEU A 95 -24.00 10.52 38.89
N ALA A 96 -23.32 9.39 38.99
CA ALA A 96 -21.95 9.23 38.52
C ALA A 96 -21.85 9.26 36.98
N ASP A 97 -22.86 8.73 36.29
CA ASP A 97 -23.07 8.89 34.85
C ASP A 97 -24.43 9.60 34.62
N PRO A 98 -24.45 10.83 34.05
CA PRO A 98 -25.68 11.56 33.78
C PRO A 98 -26.67 10.81 32.88
N GLU A 99 -26.16 9.92 32.02
CA GLU A 99 -26.95 9.14 31.05
C GLU A 99 -27.42 7.78 31.61
N ASP A 100 -27.14 7.50 32.89
CA ASP A 100 -27.54 6.25 33.56
C ASP A 100 -28.70 6.48 34.53
N ARG A 101 -29.76 7.11 34.01
CA ARG A 101 -30.99 7.33 34.77
C ARG A 101 -31.83 6.06 34.81
N ILE A 102 -32.14 5.60 36.02
CA ILE A 102 -33.08 4.49 36.23
C ILE A 102 -34.51 5.02 35.98
N PRO A 103 -35.25 4.48 34.99
CA PRO A 103 -36.64 4.88 34.75
C PRO A 103 -37.54 4.46 35.94
N GLU A 104 -38.61 5.23 36.17
CA GLU A 104 -39.55 5.00 37.29
C GLU A 104 -40.21 3.61 37.24
N LYS A 105 -40.41 3.09 36.03
CA LYS A 105 -40.81 1.70 35.80
C LYS A 105 -39.58 0.86 35.52
N LYS A 106 -39.35 -0.14 36.38
CA LYS A 106 -38.24 -1.09 36.27
C LYS A 106 -38.22 -1.88 34.95
N GLU A 107 -39.38 -2.03 34.30
CA GLU A 107 -39.54 -2.72 33.02
C GLU A 107 -38.92 -1.97 31.84
N ASP A 108 -38.77 -0.64 31.94
CA ASP A 108 -38.22 0.21 30.88
C ASP A 108 -36.68 0.26 30.91
N TYR A 109 -36.04 -0.30 31.95
CA TYR A 109 -34.59 -0.32 32.05
C TYR A 109 -33.98 -1.45 31.20
N ASN A 110 -33.20 -1.08 30.18
CA ASN A 110 -32.50 -2.04 29.35
C ASN A 110 -31.30 -2.67 30.09
N ARG A 111 -31.55 -3.79 30.77
CA ARG A 111 -30.51 -4.59 31.44
C ARG A 111 -29.37 -5.04 30.51
N ASN A 112 -29.64 -5.11 29.20
CA ASN A 112 -28.70 -5.62 28.21
C ASN A 112 -27.86 -4.51 27.52
N ARG A 113 -27.99 -3.24 27.96
CA ARG A 113 -27.32 -2.05 27.37
C ARG A 113 -25.81 -2.25 27.12
N TYR A 114 -25.10 -2.91 28.03
CA TYR A 114 -23.65 -3.10 27.95
C TYR A 114 -23.23 -4.55 27.64
N VAL A 115 -24.18 -5.47 27.43
CA VAL A 115 -23.90 -6.88 27.18
C VAL A 115 -23.45 -7.09 25.73
N ALA A 116 -22.28 -7.70 25.58
CA ALA A 116 -21.57 -7.69 24.30
C ALA A 116 -22.29 -8.43 23.15
N TRP A 117 -23.10 -9.43 23.46
CA TRP A 117 -23.77 -10.26 22.45
C TRP A 117 -25.18 -9.80 22.06
N HIS A 118 -25.79 -8.89 22.83
CA HIS A 118 -27.11 -8.32 22.52
C HIS A 118 -27.04 -7.13 21.55
N GLY A 119 -25.93 -6.96 20.83
CA GLY A 119 -25.81 -5.91 19.81
C GLY A 119 -25.54 -4.52 20.38
N ALA A 120 -24.82 -4.41 21.50
CA ALA A 120 -24.41 -3.14 22.13
C ALA A 120 -23.35 -2.33 21.32
N SER A 121 -23.56 -2.19 20.01
CA SER A 121 -22.81 -1.31 19.09
C SER A 121 -23.24 0.15 19.20
N GLU A 122 -24.37 0.44 19.84
CA GLU A 122 -24.99 1.76 19.89
C GLU A 122 -24.29 2.69 20.90
N VAL A 123 -23.69 2.12 21.95
CA VAL A 123 -22.96 2.84 23.03
C VAL A 123 -21.78 3.69 22.51
N TYR A 124 -21.25 3.38 21.32
CA TYR A 124 -20.17 4.16 20.70
C TYR A 124 -20.63 5.29 19.77
N ARG A 125 -21.93 5.38 19.45
CA ARG A 125 -22.43 6.43 18.56
C ARG A 125 -22.88 7.68 19.32
N SER A 126 -23.21 7.57 20.60
CA SER A 126 -23.79 8.67 21.38
C SER A 126 -22.78 9.52 22.17
N SER A 127 -21.52 9.10 22.31
CA SER A 127 -20.52 9.78 23.16
C SER A 127 -19.44 10.55 22.40
N GLY A 128 -19.64 10.80 21.09
CA GLY A 128 -18.82 11.74 20.35
C GLY A 128 -19.21 13.19 20.69
N PRO A 129 -18.25 14.12 20.83
CA PRO A 129 -18.55 15.51 21.15
C PRO A 129 -19.47 16.13 20.09
N VAL A 130 -20.52 16.80 20.56
CA VAL A 130 -21.42 17.64 19.78
C VAL A 130 -20.61 18.78 19.17
N GLY A 131 -20.27 18.66 17.89
CA GLY A 131 -19.48 19.66 17.17
C GLY A 131 -18.49 19.04 16.20
N GLY A 132 -19.01 18.37 15.18
CA GLY A 132 -18.18 17.75 14.15
C GLY A 132 -19.02 16.87 13.26
N GLY A 133 -19.73 17.50 12.32
CA GLY A 133 -20.33 16.76 11.21
C GLY A 133 -19.23 15.94 10.55
N ALA A 134 -19.30 14.62 10.69
CA ALA A 134 -18.46 13.72 9.93
C ALA A 134 -18.89 13.83 8.47
N VAL A 135 -18.19 14.73 7.76
CA VAL A 135 -18.17 14.77 6.31
C VAL A 135 -17.83 13.35 5.87
N ALA A 136 -18.77 12.71 5.19
CA ALA A 136 -18.55 11.44 4.55
C ALA A 136 -17.36 11.61 3.58
N HIS A 137 -16.21 11.02 3.90
CA HIS A 137 -15.14 10.86 2.92
C HIS A 137 -15.68 9.96 1.79
N PRO A 138 -15.87 10.48 0.58
CA PRO A 138 -16.29 9.65 -0.55
C PRO A 138 -15.07 8.83 -0.95
N GLY A 139 -15.11 7.51 -0.74
CA GLY A 139 -14.05 6.62 -1.19
C GLY A 139 -13.63 5.51 -0.25
N LYS A 140 -14.20 5.38 0.96
CA LYS A 140 -14.07 4.12 1.71
C LYS A 140 -15.05 3.11 1.13
N PRO A 141 -14.59 2.02 0.48
CA PRO A 141 -15.48 0.92 0.17
C PRO A 141 -16.12 0.48 1.49
N GLY A 142 -17.44 0.47 1.55
CA GLY A 142 -18.17 -0.07 2.69
C GLY A 142 -17.67 -1.48 3.02
N PRO A 143 -17.92 -1.99 4.24
CA PRO A 143 -17.50 -3.33 4.60
C PRO A 143 -18.06 -4.27 3.54
N VAL A 144 -17.17 -4.85 2.74
CA VAL A 144 -17.53 -5.84 1.71
C VAL A 144 -18.27 -6.91 2.47
N GLY A 145 -19.60 -6.86 2.41
CA GLY A 145 -20.46 -7.83 3.07
C GLY A 145 -19.93 -9.18 2.63
N LYS A 146 -19.52 -10.02 3.59
CA LYS A 146 -18.87 -11.30 3.33
C LYS A 146 -19.65 -12.01 2.25
N ARG A 147 -19.21 -11.93 0.99
CA ARG A 147 -19.82 -12.66 -0.10
C ARG A 147 -19.58 -14.10 0.27
N ARG A 148 -20.63 -14.78 0.75
CA ARG A 148 -20.62 -16.23 0.93
C ARG A 148 -20.56 -16.81 -0.47
N ASN A 149 -19.36 -16.88 -1.03
CA ASN A 149 -19.10 -17.77 -2.13
C ASN A 149 -19.23 -19.17 -1.55
N ASN A 150 -20.12 -19.99 -2.13
CA ASN A 150 -20.26 -21.39 -1.74
C ASN A 150 -19.01 -22.14 -2.22
N ILE A 151 -17.99 -22.18 -1.37
CA ILE A 151 -16.76 -22.94 -1.63
C ILE A 151 -17.06 -24.42 -1.40
N THR A 152 -16.81 -25.22 -2.43
CA THR A 152 -16.92 -26.69 -2.46
C THR A 152 -15.56 -27.27 -2.85
N LEU A 153 -15.36 -28.57 -2.59
CA LEU A 153 -14.12 -29.27 -2.94
C LEU A 153 -13.80 -29.23 -4.45
N GLN A 154 -14.81 -29.04 -5.31
CA GLN A 154 -14.62 -28.97 -6.76
C GLN A 154 -14.38 -27.55 -7.29
N ASN A 155 -14.82 -26.51 -6.56
CA ASN A 155 -14.78 -25.13 -7.08
C ASN A 155 -13.78 -24.21 -6.36
N TRP A 156 -13.15 -24.66 -5.27
CA TRP A 156 -12.27 -23.80 -4.46
C TRP A 156 -11.13 -23.19 -5.28
N GLN A 157 -10.45 -23.98 -6.13
CA GLN A 157 -9.35 -23.48 -6.97
C GLN A 157 -9.80 -22.35 -7.89
N HIS A 158 -10.93 -22.55 -8.58
CA HIS A 158 -11.49 -21.55 -9.48
C HIS A 158 -11.89 -20.28 -8.73
N LEU A 159 -12.54 -20.41 -7.57
CA LEU A 159 -12.94 -19.27 -6.75
C LEU A 159 -11.73 -18.48 -6.25
N HIS A 160 -10.68 -19.16 -5.78
CA HIS A 160 -9.43 -18.51 -5.37
C HIS A 160 -8.73 -17.82 -6.54
N ALA A 161 -8.62 -18.47 -7.71
CA ALA A 161 -8.03 -17.87 -8.90
C ALA A 161 -8.83 -16.63 -9.35
N LYS A 162 -10.16 -16.68 -9.29
CA LYS A 162 -11.04 -15.57 -9.63
C LYS A 162 -10.89 -14.38 -8.66
N GLU A 163 -10.83 -14.64 -7.36
CA GLU A 163 -10.62 -13.57 -6.38
C GLU A 163 -9.20 -13.00 -6.47
N ALA A 164 -8.17 -13.82 -6.74
CA ALA A 164 -6.82 -13.33 -7.02
C ALA A 164 -6.77 -12.44 -8.28
N SER A 165 -7.46 -12.84 -9.35
CA SER A 165 -7.59 -12.03 -10.58
C SER A 165 -8.27 -10.69 -10.31
N ARG A 166 -9.37 -10.70 -9.55
CA ARG A 166 -10.08 -9.47 -9.13
C ARG A 166 -9.18 -8.56 -8.29
N PHE A 167 -8.45 -9.13 -7.34
CA PHE A 167 -7.52 -8.38 -6.51
C PHE A 167 -6.42 -7.73 -7.36
N ASN A 168 -5.83 -8.49 -8.31
CA ASN A 168 -4.85 -7.94 -9.25
C ASN A 168 -5.42 -6.79 -10.09
N ALA A 169 -6.65 -6.93 -10.60
CA ALA A 169 -7.30 -5.86 -11.36
C ALA A 169 -7.50 -4.59 -10.52
N ALA A 170 -7.95 -4.73 -9.27
CA ALA A 170 -8.11 -3.62 -8.35
C ALA A 170 -6.78 -2.91 -8.05
N LEU A 171 -5.68 -3.67 -7.88
CA LEU A 171 -4.34 -3.10 -7.71
C LEU A 171 -3.87 -2.34 -8.96
N VAL A 172 -4.16 -2.85 -10.16
CA VAL A 172 -3.81 -2.17 -11.41
C VAL A 172 -4.58 -0.85 -11.53
N GLU A 173 -5.86 -0.84 -11.22
CA GLU A 173 -6.68 0.39 -11.23
C GLU A 173 -6.15 1.43 -10.24
N ALA A 174 -5.85 1.02 -9.00
CA ALA A 174 -5.27 1.90 -8.00
C ALA A 174 -3.90 2.46 -8.44
N ARG A 175 -3.05 1.66 -9.09
CA ARG A 175 -1.75 2.12 -9.61
C ARG A 175 -1.88 3.03 -10.82
N ARG A 176 -2.91 2.83 -11.67
CA ARG A 176 -3.17 3.68 -12.83
C ARG A 176 -3.49 5.12 -12.44
N ALA A 177 -4.07 5.35 -11.26
CA ALA A 177 -4.30 6.69 -10.73
C ALA A 177 -3.00 7.51 -10.57
N ASN A 178 -1.84 6.86 -10.49
CA ASN A 178 -0.54 7.52 -10.34
C ASN A 178 0.18 7.76 -11.67
N LEU A 179 -0.42 7.46 -12.83
CA LEU A 179 0.21 7.62 -14.15
C LEU A 179 0.48 9.08 -14.49
N ASP A 180 -0.38 9.99 -14.04
CA ASP A 180 -0.24 11.44 -14.27
C ASP A 180 0.82 12.10 -13.37
N GLY A 181 1.51 11.31 -12.54
CA GLY A 181 2.54 11.75 -11.62
C GLY A 181 2.03 11.95 -10.19
N VAL A 182 2.92 11.81 -9.23
CA VAL A 182 2.66 12.05 -7.81
C VAL A 182 3.66 13.09 -7.31
N TYR A 183 3.17 14.22 -6.83
CA TYR A 183 4.01 15.28 -6.31
C TYR A 183 4.59 14.90 -4.94
N ASP A 184 5.91 14.95 -4.80
CA ASP A 184 6.61 14.77 -3.53
C ASP A 184 6.99 16.12 -2.92
N SER A 185 6.49 16.38 -1.71
CA SER A 185 6.72 17.63 -1.01
C SER A 185 8.14 17.78 -0.47
N ASN A 186 8.86 16.67 -0.25
CA ASN A 186 10.20 16.73 0.33
C ASN A 186 11.24 17.17 -0.71
N THR A 187 11.11 16.67 -1.93
CA THR A 187 12.02 17.02 -3.04
C THR A 187 11.47 18.14 -3.94
N ASN A 188 10.20 18.52 -3.78
CA ASN A 188 9.50 19.47 -4.66
C ASN A 188 9.53 19.01 -6.13
N LEU A 189 9.40 17.70 -6.36
CA LEU A 189 9.43 17.07 -7.69
C LEU A 189 8.14 16.30 -7.96
N MET A 190 7.74 16.26 -9.22
CA MET A 190 6.70 15.35 -9.70
C MET A 190 7.33 13.99 -10.02
N LEU A 191 6.93 12.95 -9.29
CA LEU A 191 7.44 11.59 -9.47
C LEU A 191 6.54 10.82 -10.42
N TYR A 192 7.11 10.29 -11.50
CA TYR A 192 6.41 9.44 -12.46
C TYR A 192 6.80 7.98 -12.32
N PRO A 193 5.93 7.03 -12.70
CA PRO A 193 6.27 5.62 -12.72
C PRO A 193 7.52 5.35 -13.58
N LYS A 194 8.48 4.61 -13.01
CA LYS A 194 9.75 4.27 -13.67
C LYS A 194 9.57 3.61 -15.04
N ILE A 195 8.52 2.81 -15.23
CA ILE A 195 8.20 2.14 -16.50
C ILE A 195 7.94 3.10 -17.67
N MET A 196 7.66 4.38 -17.40
CA MET A 196 7.46 5.41 -18.41
C MET A 196 8.77 6.16 -18.76
N GLN A 197 9.83 5.94 -18.00
CA GLN A 197 11.08 6.68 -18.12
C GLN A 197 12.10 5.91 -18.98
N PRO A 198 12.84 6.58 -19.87
CA PRO A 198 13.93 5.95 -20.59
C PRO A 198 15.01 5.50 -19.60
N THR A 199 15.55 4.30 -19.80
CA THR A 199 16.52 3.69 -18.89
C THR A 199 17.97 3.90 -19.30
N HIS A 200 18.22 4.17 -20.58
CA HIS A 200 19.56 4.35 -21.13
C HIS A 200 19.55 5.38 -22.27
N ALA A 201 20.67 6.06 -22.47
CA ALA A 201 20.82 7.10 -23.50
C ALA A 201 22.18 6.96 -24.18
N ARG A 202 22.21 7.21 -25.50
CA ARG A 202 23.43 7.23 -26.31
C ARG A 202 23.46 8.52 -27.12
N TRP A 203 24.57 9.24 -27.04
CA TRP A 203 24.83 10.41 -27.85
C TRP A 203 25.59 10.02 -29.12
N GLU A 204 25.18 10.60 -30.24
CA GLU A 204 25.86 10.44 -31.53
C GLU A 204 26.04 11.81 -32.15
N TRP A 205 27.26 12.11 -32.62
CA TRP A 205 27.54 13.33 -33.35
C TRP A 205 27.40 13.06 -34.85
N VAL A 206 26.56 13.85 -35.51
CA VAL A 206 26.34 13.77 -36.96
C VAL A 206 27.13 14.88 -37.64
N ALA A 207 28.04 14.50 -38.53
CA ALA A 207 28.83 15.46 -39.30
C ALA A 207 27.94 16.27 -40.26
N PRO A 208 28.23 17.57 -40.46
CA PRO A 208 27.49 18.36 -41.43
C PRO A 208 27.73 17.85 -42.86
N SER A 209 26.72 17.97 -43.73
CA SER A 209 26.88 17.53 -45.12
C SER A 209 27.96 18.37 -45.83
N THR A 210 28.96 17.72 -46.43
CA THR A 210 29.93 18.43 -47.27
C THR A 210 29.20 18.89 -48.52
N GLY A 211 29.00 20.20 -48.69
CA GLY A 211 28.12 20.83 -49.68
C GLY A 211 28.50 20.65 -51.17
N THR A 212 28.88 19.45 -51.59
CA THR A 212 29.26 19.09 -52.97
C THR A 212 28.12 18.44 -53.77
N GLU A 213 26.92 18.32 -53.23
CA GLU A 213 25.73 17.88 -53.98
C GLU A 213 24.85 19.09 -54.33
N HIS A 214 25.34 19.92 -55.24
CA HIS A 214 24.45 20.78 -56.03
C HIS A 214 24.02 20.00 -57.28
N GLY A 215 22.75 19.60 -57.32
CA GLY A 215 22.14 19.02 -58.52
C GLY A 215 20.79 18.34 -58.28
N ASP A 216 19.73 19.14 -58.33
CA ASP A 216 18.42 18.77 -58.92
C ASP A 216 17.50 17.71 -58.28
N ASP A 217 17.41 17.59 -56.96
CA ASP A 217 16.28 16.83 -56.36
C ASP A 217 15.63 17.49 -55.13
N GLU A 218 15.45 18.81 -55.21
CA GLU A 218 14.65 19.60 -54.28
C GLU A 218 13.12 19.34 -54.43
N ARG A 219 12.72 18.13 -54.83
CA ARG A 219 11.33 17.69 -54.79
C ARG A 219 11.02 17.15 -53.40
N LYS A 220 10.55 18.05 -52.52
CA LYS A 220 9.64 17.81 -51.39
C LYS A 220 9.53 16.33 -50.97
N ARG A 221 10.60 15.75 -50.40
CA ARG A 221 10.47 14.49 -49.68
C ARG A 221 9.91 14.84 -48.31
N LEU A 222 8.60 14.67 -48.20
CA LEU A 222 7.87 14.74 -46.93
C LEU A 222 8.55 13.82 -45.91
N THR A 223 8.47 14.19 -44.63
CA THR A 223 9.15 13.59 -43.47
C THR A 223 8.82 12.13 -43.16
N ASN A 224 8.09 11.43 -44.03
CA ASN A 224 7.72 10.04 -43.86
C ASN A 224 8.15 9.20 -45.06
N GLY A 225 9.27 8.51 -44.91
CA GLY A 225 9.58 7.26 -45.61
C GLY A 225 10.10 7.41 -47.04
N ASP A 226 11.41 7.57 -47.18
CA ASP A 226 12.13 6.96 -48.30
C ASP A 226 13.45 6.36 -47.79
N HIS A 227 13.45 5.06 -47.54
CA HIS A 227 14.61 4.31 -47.06
C HIS A 227 15.41 3.82 -48.27
N THR A 228 16.12 4.72 -48.95
CA THR A 228 17.25 4.30 -49.78
C THR A 228 18.39 3.91 -48.84
N ASN A 229 18.51 2.60 -48.62
CA ASN A 229 19.38 1.94 -47.66
C ASN A 229 20.86 2.07 -48.09
N HIS A 230 21.44 3.27 -47.93
CA HIS A 230 22.88 3.40 -47.80
C HIS A 230 23.24 3.04 -46.36
N PRO A 231 24.29 2.22 -46.12
CA PRO A 231 24.73 1.86 -44.78
C PRO A 231 25.38 3.08 -44.11
N SER A 232 24.56 4.03 -43.68
CA SER A 232 24.98 5.11 -42.80
C SER A 232 25.16 4.53 -41.39
N ALA A 233 26.24 4.92 -40.72
CA ALA A 233 26.50 4.53 -39.34
C ALA A 233 25.45 5.11 -38.36
N THR A 234 24.74 6.17 -38.77
CA THR A 234 23.76 6.89 -37.96
C THR A 234 22.34 6.77 -38.52
N ILE A 235 21.35 6.78 -37.62
CA ILE A 235 19.92 6.87 -37.93
C ILE A 235 19.47 8.29 -38.31
N PHE A 236 20.29 9.30 -38.01
CA PHE A 236 19.93 10.70 -38.22
C PHE A 236 20.44 11.22 -39.58
N PRO A 237 19.63 12.00 -40.31
CA PRO A 237 20.09 12.60 -41.57
C PRO A 237 21.16 13.69 -41.31
N PRO A 238 22.10 13.90 -42.25
CA PRO A 238 23.11 14.93 -42.10
C PRO A 238 22.50 16.34 -42.13
N VAL A 239 23.01 17.22 -41.27
CA VAL A 239 22.51 18.60 -41.15
C VAL A 239 23.21 19.51 -42.17
N PRO A 240 22.47 20.37 -42.91
CA PRO A 240 23.07 21.34 -43.82
C PRO A 240 24.09 22.26 -43.14
N PRO A 241 25.24 22.58 -43.78
CA PRO A 241 26.30 23.41 -43.19
C PRO A 241 25.86 24.78 -42.67
N VAL A 242 24.89 25.39 -43.34
CA VAL A 242 24.37 26.71 -42.96
C VAL A 242 23.69 26.65 -41.60
N VAL A 243 23.00 25.56 -41.30
CA VAL A 243 22.29 25.34 -40.04
C VAL A 243 23.30 24.94 -38.95
N SER A 244 24.16 23.97 -39.21
CA SER A 244 25.12 23.47 -38.22
C SER A 244 26.17 24.50 -37.78
N ARG A 245 26.48 25.49 -38.63
CA ARG A 245 27.36 26.61 -38.27
C ARG A 245 26.71 27.60 -37.29
N ASN A 246 25.40 27.80 -37.40
CA ASN A 246 24.69 28.86 -36.69
C ASN A 246 23.90 28.34 -35.49
N PHE A 247 23.50 27.06 -35.50
CA PHE A 247 22.62 26.47 -34.51
C PHE A 247 23.14 25.11 -34.04
N THR A 248 22.93 24.82 -32.75
CA THR A 248 23.05 23.47 -32.21
C THR A 248 21.73 22.74 -32.41
N VAL A 249 21.74 21.70 -33.26
CA VAL A 249 20.57 20.86 -33.52
C VAL A 249 20.62 19.64 -32.61
N LEU A 250 19.52 19.37 -31.90
CA LEU A 250 19.37 18.26 -30.97
C LEU A 250 18.15 17.44 -31.37
N ASP A 251 18.36 16.27 -31.94
CA ASP A 251 17.30 15.31 -32.26
C ASP A 251 17.29 14.18 -31.24
N THR A 252 16.09 13.74 -30.86
CA THR A 252 15.90 12.63 -29.92
C THR A 252 15.11 11.52 -30.59
N TYR A 253 15.64 10.29 -30.51
CA TYR A 253 14.97 9.09 -31.01
C TYR A 253 14.78 8.09 -29.87
N PHE A 254 13.55 7.63 -29.69
CA PHE A 254 13.21 6.62 -28.70
C PHE A 254 13.13 5.24 -29.37
N SER A 255 13.87 4.27 -28.82
CA SER A 255 13.82 2.87 -29.25
C SER A 255 13.32 2.00 -28.11
N SER A 256 12.29 1.20 -28.37
CA SER A 256 11.81 0.17 -27.46
C SER A 256 12.52 -1.16 -27.70
N PRO A 257 12.73 -1.97 -26.66
CA PRO A 257 13.27 -3.32 -26.85
C PRO A 257 12.33 -4.23 -27.63
N PRO A 258 12.87 -5.24 -28.35
CA PRO A 258 12.07 -6.18 -29.12
C PRO A 258 11.32 -7.19 -28.24
N VAL A 259 11.75 -7.34 -26.98
CA VAL A 259 11.19 -8.31 -26.02
C VAL A 259 10.74 -7.59 -24.76
N SER A 260 9.83 -8.22 -24.01
CA SER A 260 9.39 -7.72 -22.71
C SER A 260 10.46 -7.96 -21.66
N GLN A 261 10.74 -6.95 -20.83
CA GLN A 261 11.70 -7.05 -19.71
C GLN A 261 13.09 -7.59 -20.10
N PRO A 262 13.77 -7.01 -21.10
CA PRO A 262 15.13 -7.41 -21.45
C PRO A 262 16.15 -7.06 -20.36
N GLY A 263 15.78 -6.27 -19.35
CA GLY A 263 16.73 -5.61 -18.44
C GLY A 263 17.38 -4.38 -19.08
N TYR A 264 18.47 -3.91 -18.49
CA TYR A 264 19.21 -2.76 -19.03
C TYR A 264 20.10 -3.18 -20.22
N PRO A 265 20.18 -2.37 -21.28
CA PRO A 265 21.09 -2.63 -22.39
C PRO A 265 22.53 -2.25 -22.04
N GLY A 266 23.47 -2.60 -22.93
CA GLY A 266 24.89 -2.30 -22.77
C GLY A 266 25.66 -3.35 -21.95
N PRO A 267 27.01 -3.32 -22.01
CA PRO A 267 27.88 -4.26 -21.29
C PRO A 267 27.78 -4.12 -19.76
N ASP A 268 27.37 -2.95 -19.28
CA ASP A 268 27.15 -2.56 -17.89
C ASP A 268 25.68 -2.73 -17.43
N GLY A 269 24.79 -3.20 -18.31
CA GLY A 269 23.37 -3.37 -18.03
C GLY A 269 23.01 -4.50 -17.06
N HIS A 270 23.98 -5.29 -16.59
CA HIS A 270 23.72 -6.37 -15.64
C HIS A 270 23.63 -5.87 -14.18
N VAL A 271 22.78 -4.87 -13.95
CA VAL A 271 22.53 -4.32 -12.61
C VAL A 271 21.49 -5.19 -11.91
N ALA A 272 21.77 -5.57 -10.65
CA ALA A 272 20.79 -6.24 -9.81
C ALA A 272 19.80 -5.21 -9.27
N ASP A 273 18.75 -4.95 -10.04
CA ASP A 273 17.68 -4.05 -9.64
C ASP A 273 16.41 -4.83 -9.28
N PRO A 274 15.99 -4.85 -8.00
CA PRO A 274 14.78 -5.54 -7.55
C PRO A 274 13.51 -5.10 -8.28
N SER A 275 13.51 -3.91 -8.89
CA SER A 275 12.36 -3.34 -9.60
C SER A 275 12.32 -3.64 -11.10
N SER A 276 13.43 -4.04 -11.72
CA SER A 276 13.53 -4.26 -13.17
C SER A 276 13.31 -5.70 -13.62
N GLY A 277 13.08 -6.62 -12.68
CA GLY A 277 12.83 -8.03 -12.97
C GLY A 277 14.12 -8.81 -13.30
N PRO A 278 14.01 -10.05 -13.80
CA PRO A 278 15.16 -10.79 -14.29
C PRO A 278 15.79 -10.06 -15.48
N ASN A 279 17.12 -10.00 -15.57
CA ASN A 279 17.89 -9.26 -16.59
C ASN A 279 17.81 -9.90 -18.00
N GLY A 280 16.61 -10.27 -18.44
CA GLY A 280 16.32 -10.94 -19.71
C GLY A 280 16.62 -12.45 -19.70
N LEU A 281 16.50 -13.07 -20.86
CA LEU A 281 16.83 -14.47 -21.14
C LEU A 281 18.33 -14.74 -21.02
N SER A 282 19.17 -13.72 -21.18
CA SER A 282 20.63 -13.84 -21.10
C SER A 282 21.13 -14.23 -19.71
N SER A 283 20.33 -14.05 -18.65
CA SER A 283 20.71 -14.43 -17.28
C SER A 283 20.51 -15.91 -16.96
N ILE A 284 19.88 -16.68 -17.84
CA ILE A 284 19.61 -18.12 -17.64
C ILE A 284 20.86 -18.92 -18.04
N SER A 285 21.29 -19.85 -17.18
CA SER A 285 22.46 -20.69 -17.44
C SER A 285 22.22 -21.68 -18.58
N ASP A 286 23.26 -21.97 -19.35
CA ASP A 286 23.19 -22.92 -20.46
C ASP A 286 22.86 -24.34 -19.99
N GLU A 287 23.21 -24.71 -18.75
CA GLU A 287 22.84 -25.98 -18.13
C GLU A 287 21.32 -26.17 -18.07
N LEU A 288 20.57 -25.15 -17.64
CA LEU A 288 19.11 -25.20 -17.59
C LEU A 288 18.48 -25.20 -18.99
N VAL A 289 19.10 -24.50 -19.94
CA VAL A 289 18.65 -24.48 -21.33
C VAL A 289 18.84 -25.86 -21.99
N ALA A 290 19.89 -26.59 -21.59
CA ALA A 290 20.16 -27.94 -22.07
C ALA A 290 19.14 -29.00 -21.60
N GLU A 291 18.34 -28.70 -20.58
CA GLU A 291 17.23 -29.57 -20.14
C GLU A 291 15.97 -29.40 -21.00
N LEU A 292 15.87 -28.32 -21.78
CA LEU A 292 14.69 -28.05 -22.60
C LEU A 292 14.58 -29.01 -23.81
N PRO A 293 13.35 -29.40 -24.21
CA PRO A 293 13.11 -30.09 -25.48
C PRO A 293 13.66 -29.31 -26.68
N GLU A 294 14.09 -30.01 -27.73
CA GLU A 294 14.76 -29.41 -28.89
C GLU A 294 13.98 -28.25 -29.54
N ALA A 295 12.66 -28.38 -29.66
CA ALA A 295 11.80 -27.32 -30.20
C ALA A 295 11.80 -26.07 -29.30
N CYS A 296 11.71 -26.25 -27.98
CA CYS A 296 11.74 -25.16 -27.01
C CYS A 296 13.12 -24.50 -26.93
N ARG A 297 14.20 -25.29 -27.00
CA ARG A 297 15.57 -24.79 -26.98
C ARG A 297 15.85 -23.89 -28.18
N ARG A 298 15.48 -24.32 -29.39
CA ARG A 298 15.63 -23.50 -30.61
C ARG A 298 14.86 -22.19 -30.50
N ALA A 299 13.61 -22.23 -30.02
CA ALA A 299 12.82 -21.01 -29.82
C ALA A 299 13.46 -20.07 -28.78
N PHE A 300 13.98 -20.63 -27.68
CA PHE A 300 14.69 -19.87 -26.66
C PHE A 300 15.95 -19.19 -27.20
N GLU A 301 16.77 -19.90 -27.97
CA GLU A 301 17.99 -19.36 -28.56
C GLU A 301 17.72 -18.22 -29.53
N VAL A 302 16.68 -18.33 -30.36
CA VAL A 302 16.25 -17.27 -31.28
C VAL A 302 15.87 -15.99 -30.52
N GLU A 303 15.09 -16.09 -29.45
CA GLU A 303 14.69 -14.92 -28.65
C GLU A 303 15.87 -14.36 -27.85
N ARG A 304 16.74 -15.22 -27.33
CA ARG A 304 17.97 -14.81 -26.64
C ARG A 304 18.92 -14.06 -27.57
N GLU A 305 19.03 -14.48 -28.83
CA GLU A 305 19.84 -13.79 -29.84
C GLU A 305 19.27 -12.41 -30.16
N LYS A 306 17.95 -12.27 -30.32
CA LYS A 306 17.29 -10.97 -30.50
C LYS A 306 17.56 -10.01 -29.34
N GLU A 307 17.46 -10.52 -28.10
CA GLU A 307 17.78 -9.73 -26.92
C GLU A 307 19.25 -9.28 -26.91
N ARG A 308 20.20 -10.20 -27.19
CA ARG A 308 21.63 -9.89 -27.25
C ARG A 308 21.95 -8.90 -28.36
N ALA A 309 21.35 -9.06 -29.54
CA ALA A 309 21.52 -8.14 -30.65
C ALA A 309 21.05 -6.73 -30.30
N TRP A 310 19.88 -6.60 -29.65
CA TRP A 310 19.39 -5.31 -29.18
C TRP A 310 20.30 -4.72 -28.09
N LYS A 311 20.69 -5.49 -27.07
CA LYS A 311 21.59 -5.03 -26.00
C LYS A 311 22.95 -4.59 -26.55
N GLY A 312 23.47 -5.30 -27.56
CA GLY A 312 24.76 -5.02 -28.20
C GLY A 312 24.77 -3.74 -29.05
N GLN A 313 23.62 -3.17 -29.38
CA GLN A 313 23.56 -1.84 -30.02
C GLN A 313 23.97 -0.71 -29.07
N TRP A 314 24.06 -0.98 -27.77
CA TRP A 314 24.37 0.02 -26.75
C TRP A 314 25.77 -0.20 -26.19
N GLY A 315 26.57 0.87 -26.12
CA GLY A 315 27.86 0.87 -25.44
C GLY A 315 27.72 1.11 -23.94
N ALA A 316 28.83 1.08 -23.20
CA ALA A 316 28.84 1.38 -21.76
C ALA A 316 28.36 2.81 -21.46
N GLU A 317 27.82 3.07 -20.27
CA GLU A 317 27.33 4.39 -19.85
C GLU A 317 28.42 5.47 -20.00
N ALA A 318 29.67 5.15 -19.67
CA ALA A 318 30.80 6.06 -19.80
C ALA A 318 31.08 6.48 -21.26
N GLN A 319 30.81 5.59 -22.23
CA GLN A 319 31.04 5.83 -23.65
C GLN A 319 29.80 6.45 -24.31
N SER A 320 28.64 5.84 -24.11
CA SER A 320 27.37 6.23 -24.72
C SER A 320 26.80 7.52 -24.12
N GLY A 321 26.94 7.71 -22.80
CA GLY A 321 26.29 8.78 -22.07
C GLY A 321 26.90 10.16 -22.31
N SER A 322 28.11 10.24 -22.89
CA SER A 322 28.86 11.49 -23.12
C SER A 322 28.80 12.47 -21.93
N ARG A 323 28.79 11.92 -20.71
CA ARG A 323 28.66 12.72 -19.49
C ARG A 323 29.92 13.57 -19.34
N GLY A 324 29.76 14.88 -19.32
CA GLY A 324 30.85 15.78 -19.00
C GLY A 324 31.42 15.44 -17.63
N GLN A 325 32.75 15.44 -17.48
CA GLN A 325 33.36 15.47 -16.17
C GLN A 325 32.95 16.79 -15.52
N ILE A 326 32.11 16.73 -14.48
CA ILE A 326 31.76 17.91 -13.71
C ILE A 326 33.07 18.40 -13.10
N ARG A 327 33.62 19.48 -13.65
CA ARG A 327 34.69 20.23 -13.01
C ARG A 327 34.06 20.98 -11.84
N ILE A 328 33.87 20.28 -10.73
CA ILE A 328 33.55 20.92 -9.46
C ILE A 328 34.79 21.73 -9.12
N GLY A 329 34.77 23.02 -9.45
CA GLY A 329 35.77 23.95 -8.93
C GLY A 329 35.69 23.86 -7.42
N LEU A 330 36.76 23.33 -6.80
CA LEU A 330 36.96 23.38 -5.35
C LEU A 330 37.14 24.85 -4.98
N VAL A 331 36.03 25.58 -4.88
CA VAL A 331 36.01 26.90 -4.27
C VAL A 331 36.08 26.66 -2.77
N GLY A 332 37.30 26.54 -2.23
CA GLY A 332 37.54 27.02 -0.88
C GLY A 332 38.16 26.12 0.18
N HIS A 333 38.99 25.12 -0.10
CA HIS A 333 40.00 24.70 0.90
C HIS A 333 41.27 24.09 0.28
N PRO A 334 42.47 24.47 0.76
CA PRO A 334 43.73 23.88 0.32
C PRO A 334 44.01 22.59 1.10
N VAL A 335 44.41 21.53 0.39
CA VAL A 335 45.46 20.61 0.84
C VAL A 335 46.33 20.29 -0.37
#